data_AF-A0A1A8S9P3-F1
#
_entry.id   AF-A0A1A8S9P3-F1
#
_cell.length_a   1.000
_cell.length_b   1.000
_cell.length_c   1.000
_cell.angle_alpha   90.00
_cell.angle_beta   90.00
_cell.angle_gamma   90.00
#
_symmetry.space_group_name_H-M   'P 1'
#
loop_
_entity.id
_entity.type
_entity.pdbx_description
1 polymer ?
#
loop_
_entity_poly.entity_id
_entity_poly.type
_entity_poly.pdbx_seq_one_letter_code
_entity_poly.pdbx_strand_id
1 'polypeptide(L)'
;QYKRIREGIITCILATDMTRHSEVLNKFKSIVPVFDFSSREHKDLLMMVLIKVSDISNEARPMEVAEPWLDCLLQEFFNQSDVEKLEGLPVSPFMDRDKVTKPSS
;
A
#
# COMPACT_ATOMS: atom_id res chain seq x y z
N GLN A 1 -23.20 4.49 16.98
CA GLN A 1 -21.94 3.72 17.06
C GLN A 1 -21.62 3.00 15.75
N TYR A 2 -22.48 2.08 15.27
CA TYR A 2 -22.27 1.32 14.03
C TYR A 2 -21.93 2.17 12.79
N LYS A 3 -22.71 3.24 12.52
CA LYS A 3 -22.47 4.13 11.36
C LYS A 3 -21.06 4.73 11.35
N ARG A 4 -20.57 5.18 12.52
CA ARG A 4 -19.23 5.78 12.68
C ARG A 4 -18.12 4.77 12.46
N ILE A 5 -18.27 3.55 12.99
CA ILE A 5 -17.29 2.48 12.78
C ILE A 5 -17.25 2.10 11.30
N ARG A 6 -18.41 1.91 10.67
CA ARG A 6 -18.51 1.60 9.23
C ARG A 6 -17.83 2.67 8.38
N GLU A 7 -18.08 3.95 8.66
CA GLU A 7 -17.45 5.09 7.97
C GLU A 7 -15.92 5.07 8.10
N GLY A 8 -15.41 4.80 9.31
CA GLY A 8 -13.96 4.68 9.55
C GLY A 8 -13.33 3.51 8.81
N ILE A 9 -13.97 2.33 8.82
CA ILE A 9 -13.50 1.14 8.10
C ILE A 9 -13.47 1.40 6.59
N ILE A 10 -14.55 1.95 6.02
CA ILE A 10 -14.61 2.29 4.60
C ILE A 10 -13.48 3.25 4.24
N THR A 11 -13.27 4.29 5.04
CA THR A 11 -12.20 5.27 4.82
C THR A 11 -10.82 4.60 4.85
N CYS A 12 -10.56 3.70 5.81
CA CYS A 12 -9.28 3.00 5.91
C CYS A 12 -9.03 2.06 4.72
N ILE A 13 -10.04 1.29 4.31
CA ILE A 13 -9.93 0.40 3.14
C ILE A 13 -9.69 1.20 1.86
N LEU A 14 -10.44 2.28 1.63
CA LEU A 14 -10.23 3.13 0.45
C LEU A 14 -8.91 3.92 0.49
N ALA A 15 -8.24 3.99 1.63
CA ALA A 15 -6.94 4.62 1.77
C ALA A 15 -5.79 3.69 1.37
N THR A 16 -5.97 2.36 1.37
CA THR A 16 -4.88 1.42 1.04
C THR A 16 -4.50 1.47 -0.44
N ASP A 17 -5.42 1.90 -1.31
CA ASP A 17 -5.14 2.17 -2.73
C ASP A 17 -3.86 3.01 -2.92
N MET A 18 -2.89 2.44 -3.64
CA MET A 18 -1.58 3.04 -3.86
C MET A 18 -1.61 4.18 -4.88
N THR A 19 -2.64 4.28 -5.73
CA THR A 19 -2.82 5.44 -6.64
C THR A 19 -3.01 6.75 -5.86
N ARG A 20 -3.55 6.65 -4.63
CA ARG A 20 -3.79 7.78 -3.71
C ARG A 20 -2.66 8.01 -2.71
N HIS A 21 -1.59 7.21 -2.76
CA HIS A 21 -0.51 7.26 -1.77
C HIS A 21 0.08 8.67 -1.62
N SER A 22 0.46 9.29 -2.74
CA SER A 22 1.07 10.63 -2.76
C SER A 22 0.13 11.71 -2.20
N GLU A 23 -1.16 11.63 -2.51
CA GLU A 23 -2.18 12.55 -2.00
C GLU A 23 -2.28 12.48 -0.47
N VAL A 24 -2.44 11.27 0.07
CA VAL A 24 -2.58 11.03 1.51
C VAL A 24 -1.31 11.44 2.26
N LEU A 25 -0.14 11.08 1.73
CA LEU A 25 1.15 11.40 2.35
C LEU A 25 1.41 12.91 2.39
N ASN A 26 1.08 13.63 1.31
CA ASN A 26 1.27 15.09 1.26
C ASN A 26 0.34 15.81 2.23
N LYS A 27 -0.93 15.38 2.32
CA LYS A 27 -1.86 15.88 3.33
C LYS A 27 -1.31 15.63 4.73
N PHE A 28 -0.82 14.43 5.01
CA PHE A 28 -0.28 14.11 6.34
C PHE A 28 0.95 14.97 6.68
N LYS A 29 1.91 15.09 5.76
CA LYS A 29 3.09 15.95 5.93
C LYS A 29 2.72 17.40 6.24
N SER A 30 1.65 17.92 5.63
CA SER A 30 1.20 19.29 5.85
C SER A 30 0.65 19.52 7.27
N ILE A 31 0.06 18.50 7.89
CA ILE A 31 -0.52 18.60 9.24
C ILE A 31 0.46 18.24 10.35
N VAL A 32 1.55 17.51 10.07
CA VAL A 32 2.53 17.07 11.08
C VAL A 32 3.04 18.22 11.97
N PRO A 33 3.39 19.42 11.46
CA PRO A 33 3.89 20.51 12.30
C PRO A 33 2.85 21.08 13.28
N VAL A 34 1.55 20.90 12.96
CA VAL A 34 0.41 21.47 13.70
C VAL A 34 -0.54 20.36 14.17
N PHE A 35 -0.02 19.14 14.32
CA PHE A 35 -0.84 17.97 14.60
C PHE A 35 -1.54 18.14 15.95
N ASP A 36 -2.81 17.70 16.00
CA ASP A 36 -3.67 17.84 17.17
C ASP A 36 -4.48 16.57 17.36
N PHE A 37 -4.29 15.91 18.50
CA PHE A 37 -5.04 14.70 18.87
C PHE A 37 -6.50 14.99 19.25
N SER A 38 -6.86 16.24 19.50
CA SER A 38 -8.26 16.65 19.73
C SER A 38 -9.04 16.68 18.41
N SER A 39 -8.41 17.18 17.34
CA SER A 39 -8.95 17.21 15.98
C SER A 39 -9.30 15.81 15.46
N ARG A 40 -10.56 15.66 15.04
CA ARG A 40 -11.03 14.43 14.39
C ARG A 40 -10.35 14.20 13.05
N GLU A 41 -10.19 15.24 12.25
CA GLU A 41 -9.61 15.15 10.91
C GLU A 41 -8.14 14.71 10.96
N HIS A 42 -7.37 15.20 11.94
CA HIS A 42 -6.00 14.78 12.16
C HIS A 42 -5.91 13.30 12.55
N LYS A 43 -6.80 12.83 13.44
CA LYS A 43 -6.90 11.41 13.81
C LYS A 43 -7.32 10.53 12.64
N ASP A 44 -8.29 10.96 11.85
CA ASP A 44 -8.78 10.21 10.70
C ASP A 44 -7.65 10.06 9.65
N LEU A 45 -6.89 11.12 9.39
CA LEU A 45 -5.72 11.06 8.51
C LEU A 45 -4.58 10.21 9.09
N LEU A 46 -4.34 10.28 10.41
CA LEU A 46 -3.38 9.40 11.08
C LEU A 46 -3.78 7.92 10.94
N MET A 47 -5.07 7.58 11.11
CA MET A 47 -5.55 6.21 10.92
C MET A 47 -5.32 5.73 9.48
N MET A 48 -5.56 6.58 8.48
CA MET A 48 -5.24 6.26 7.08
C MET A 48 -3.75 5.97 6.89
N VAL A 49 -2.85 6.74 7.51
CA VAL A 49 -1.42 6.49 7.42
C VAL A 49 -1.03 5.19 8.14
N LEU A 50 -1.57 4.94 9.34
CA LEU A 50 -1.28 3.73 10.11
C LEU A 50 -1.70 2.46 9.37
N ILE A 51 -2.88 2.44 8.74
CA ILE A 51 -3.31 1.27 7.96
C ILE A 51 -2.43 1.09 6.73
N LYS A 52 -2.05 2.17 6.02
CA LYS A 52 -1.15 2.08 4.85
C LYS A 52 0.24 1.57 5.23
N VAL A 53 0.81 2.04 6.34
CA VAL A 53 2.11 1.53 6.84
C VAL A 53 2.00 0.04 7.15
N SER A 54 0.91 -0.37 7.79
CA SER A 54 0.67 -1.78 8.14
C SER A 54 0.54 -2.66 6.88
N ASP A 55 -0.16 -2.17 5.86
CA ASP A 55 -0.42 -2.87 4.59
C ASP A 55 0.86 -3.22 3.83
N ILE A 56 1.84 -2.32 3.80
CA ILE A 56 3.13 -2.50 3.09
C ILE A 56 4.30 -2.82 4.04
N SER A 57 4.03 -3.33 5.25
CA SER A 57 5.03 -3.46 6.32
C SER A 57 5.97 -4.67 6.22
N ASN A 58 5.89 -5.50 5.18
CA ASN A 58 6.64 -6.75 5.09
C ASN A 58 8.16 -6.54 5.26
N GLU A 59 8.73 -5.55 4.54
CA GLU A 59 10.16 -5.19 4.60
C GLU A 59 10.59 -4.53 5.91
N ALA A 60 9.66 -4.19 6.81
CA ALA A 60 9.98 -3.71 8.15
C ALA A 60 10.30 -4.87 9.13
N ARG A 61 10.08 -6.12 8.72
CA ARG A 61 10.35 -7.33 9.51
C ARG A 61 11.76 -7.86 9.25
N PRO A 62 12.30 -8.73 10.12
CA PRO A 62 13.55 -9.44 9.83
C PRO A 62 13.50 -10.14 8.48
N MET A 63 14.63 -10.19 7.77
CA MET A 63 14.74 -10.70 6.39
C MET A 63 14.14 -12.10 6.22
N GLU A 64 14.41 -13.00 7.17
CA GLU A 64 13.87 -14.38 7.19
C GLU A 64 12.33 -14.43 7.16
N VAL A 65 11.67 -13.37 7.63
CA VAL A 65 10.21 -13.23 7.63
C VAL A 65 9.73 -12.47 6.39
N ALA A 66 10.48 -11.47 5.93
CA ALA A 66 10.09 -10.61 4.80
C ALA A 66 10.26 -11.31 3.43
N GLU A 67 11.36 -12.03 3.24
CA GLU A 67 11.76 -12.61 1.96
C GLU A 67 10.70 -13.53 1.32
N PRO A 68 10.03 -14.43 2.06
CA PRO A 68 8.96 -15.24 1.48
C PRO A 68 7.78 -14.42 0.93
N TRP A 69 7.49 -13.25 1.53
CA TRP A 69 6.42 -12.37 1.04
C TRP A 69 6.80 -11.69 -0.27
N LEU A 70 8.09 -11.41 -0.50
CA LEU A 70 8.56 -10.89 -1.77
C LEU A 70 8.38 -11.92 -2.90
N ASP A 71 8.62 -13.22 -2.63
CA ASP A 71 8.32 -14.29 -3.59
C ASP A 71 6.83 -14.35 -3.92
N CYS A 72 5.97 -14.31 -2.90
CA CYS A 72 4.52 -14.30 -3.11
C CYS A 72 4.07 -13.10 -3.95
N LEU A 73 4.59 -11.90 -3.66
CA LEU A 73 4.27 -10.67 -4.39
C LEU A 73 4.68 -10.78 -5.86
N LEU A 74 5.92 -11.20 -6.13
CA LEU A 74 6.41 -11.35 -7.50
C LEU A 74 5.65 -12.43 -8.26
N GLN A 75 5.31 -13.55 -7.61
CA GLN A 75 4.50 -14.60 -8.22
C GLN A 75 3.13 -14.08 -8.66
N GLU A 76 2.48 -13.24 -7.84
CA GLU A 76 1.20 -12.61 -8.19
C GLU A 76 1.35 -11.64 -9.37
N PHE A 77 2.35 -10.76 -9.33
CA PHE A 77 2.62 -9.80 -10.40
C PHE A 77 2.94 -10.49 -11.74
N PHE A 78 3.77 -11.53 -11.70
CA PHE A 78 4.14 -12.27 -12.90
C PHE A 78 2.93 -12.97 -13.51
N ASN A 79 2.09 -13.61 -12.68
CA ASN A 79 0.86 -14.24 -13.16
C ASN A 79 -0.07 -13.25 -13.87
N GLN A 80 -0.24 -12.05 -13.32
CA GLN A 80 -1.02 -10.99 -13.98
C GLN A 80 -0.38 -10.58 -15.30
N SER A 81 0.94 -10.30 -15.30
CA SER A 81 1.65 -9.86 -16.51
C SER A 81 1.63 -10.90 -17.63
N ASP A 82 1.67 -12.19 -17.29
CA ASP A 82 1.64 -13.29 -18.25
C ASP A 82 0.25 -13.38 -18.91
N VAL A 83 -0.83 -13.19 -18.14
CA VAL A 83 -2.20 -13.12 -18.70
C VAL A 83 -2.38 -11.86 -19.54
N GLU A 84 -1.91 -10.70 -19.08
CA GLU A 84 -1.94 -9.44 -19.85
C GLU A 84 -1.25 -9.59 -21.22
N LYS A 85 -0.07 -10.24 -21.27
CA LYS A 85 0.63 -10.54 -22.53
C LYS A 85 -0.20 -11.44 -23.45
N LEU A 86 -0.79 -12.51 -22.91
CA LEU A 86 -1.60 -13.46 -23.67
C LEU A 86 -2.86 -12.81 -24.26
N GLU A 87 -3.48 -11.89 -23.52
CA GLU A 87 -4.67 -11.15 -23.94
C GLU A 87 -4.34 -9.91 -24.79
N GLY A 88 -3.06 -9.58 -24.99
CA GLY A 88 -2.64 -8.40 -25.74
C GLY A 88 -2.89 -7.07 -25.01
N LEU A 89 -2.99 -7.10 -23.69
CA LEU A 89 -3.16 -5.93 -22.83
C LEU A 89 -1.83 -5.25 -22.50
N PRO A 90 -1.83 -3.96 -22.11
CA PRO A 90 -0.63 -3.28 -21.66
C PRO A 90 -0.08 -3.90 -20.36
N VAL A 91 1.23 -4.18 -20.35
CA VAL A 91 1.93 -4.76 -19.18
C VAL A 91 2.71 -3.68 -18.44
N SER A 92 2.56 -3.62 -17.12
CA SER A 92 3.34 -2.73 -16.28
C SER A 92 4.80 -3.22 -16.17
N PRO A 93 5.83 -2.39 -16.48
CA PRO A 93 7.22 -2.85 -16.52
C PRO A 93 7.75 -3.45 -15.21
N PHE A 94 7.25 -2.99 -14.07
CA PHE A 94 7.64 -3.47 -12.74
C PHE A 94 6.92 -4.76 -12.30
N MET A 95 5.99 -5.27 -13.13
CA MET A 95 5.32 -6.56 -12.94
C MET A 95 5.81 -7.60 -13.95
N ASP A 96 6.71 -7.23 -14.87
CA ASP A 96 7.13 -8.08 -15.98
C ASP A 96 8.29 -9.00 -15.54
N ARG A 97 8.06 -10.32 -15.55
CA ARG A 97 9.07 -11.35 -15.23
C ARG A 97 10.36 -11.23 -16.04
N ASP A 98 10.29 -10.67 -17.25
CA ASP A 98 11.45 -10.54 -18.14
C ASP A 98 12.32 -9.31 -17.80
N LYS A 99 11.81 -8.41 -16.94
CA LYS A 99 12.45 -7.13 -16.60
C LYS A 99 12.75 -6.99 -15.10
N VAL A 100 12.09 -7.75 -14.25
CA VAL A 100 12.21 -7.65 -12.80
C VAL A 100 13.12 -8.76 -12.28
N THR A 101 14.18 -8.36 -11.56
CA THR A 101 15.03 -9.28 -10.80
C THR A 101 14.91 -8.97 -9.32
N LYS A 102 14.91 -10.01 -8.48
CA LYS A 102 15.17 -9.82 -7.05
C LYS A 102 16.59 -9.27 -6.91
N PRO A 103 16.82 -8.13 -6.24
CA PRO A 103 18.17 -7.71 -5.91
C PRO A 103 18.82 -8.81 -5.06
N SER A 104 19.96 -9.34 -5.49
CA SER A 104 20.80 -10.17 -4.63
C SER A 104 21.37 -9.27 -3.54
N SER A 105 21.17 -9.64 -2.27
CA SER A 105 21.84 -8.98 -1.13
C SER A 105 23.36 -9.09 -1.24
#